data_AF-A0A5B8V726-F1
#
_entry.id   AF-A0A5B8V726-F1
#
_cell.length_a   1.000
_cell.length_b   1.000
_cell.length_c   1.000
_cell.angle_alpha   90.00
_cell.angle_beta   90.00
_cell.angle_gamma   90.00
#
_symmetry.space_group_name_H-M   'P 1'
#
loop_
_entity.id
_entity.type
_entity.pdbx_description
1 polymer ?
#
loop_
_entity_poly.entity_id
_entity_poly.type
_entity_poly.pdbx_seq_one_letter_code
_entity_poly.pdbx_strand_id
1 'polypeptide(L)'
;MTREELWKENIENYLELIDKYKWDQEPIIELINKLENYGLCKTFYPSNSHESLVLSMFNNYKERFDNPRVIITYVSLAKSFNIKFRDGQSTIVYDYNCESHLIENEIDKMKNWVSNID
;
A
#
# COMPACT_ATOMS: atom_id res chain seq x y z
N MET A 1 -10.22 -7.75 -14.09
CA MET A 1 -9.88 -8.15 -12.72
C MET A 1 -10.60 -7.22 -11.75
N THR A 2 -11.31 -7.78 -10.77
CA THR A 2 -12.00 -7.04 -9.71
C THR A 2 -10.99 -6.50 -8.69
N ARG A 3 -11.43 -5.61 -7.78
CA ARG A 3 -10.55 -5.16 -6.67
C ARG A 3 -10.09 -6.33 -5.82
N GLU A 4 -11.01 -7.20 -5.41
CA GLU A 4 -10.69 -8.36 -4.56
C GLU A 4 -9.68 -9.31 -5.21
N GLU A 5 -9.80 -9.53 -6.53
CA GLU A 5 -8.83 -10.33 -7.29
C GLU A 5 -7.43 -9.68 -7.29
N LEU A 6 -7.34 -8.35 -7.44
CA LEU A 6 -6.05 -7.64 -7.41
C LEU A 6 -5.37 -7.67 -6.04
N TRP A 7 -6.14 -7.67 -4.95
CA TRP A 7 -5.59 -7.81 -3.59
C TRP A 7 -4.98 -9.20 -3.38
N LYS A 8 -5.66 -10.26 -3.84
CA LYS A 8 -5.13 -11.63 -3.83
C LYS A 8 -3.86 -11.75 -4.67
N GLU A 9 -3.87 -11.20 -5.88
CA GLU A 9 -2.69 -11.16 -6.76
C GLU A 9 -1.51 -10.44 -6.09
N ASN A 10 -1.74 -9.35 -5.34
CA ASN A 10 -0.67 -8.66 -4.62
C ASN A 10 -0.04 -9.56 -3.55
N ILE A 11 -0.83 -10.36 -2.82
CA ILE A 11 -0.31 -11.34 -1.86
C ILE A 11 0.55 -12.39 -2.58
N GLU A 12 0.07 -12.92 -3.69
CA GLU A 12 0.81 -13.89 -4.51
C GLU A 12 2.14 -13.31 -5.01
N ASN A 13 2.15 -12.06 -5.46
CA ASN A 13 3.38 -11.35 -5.86
C ASN A 13 4.38 -11.24 -4.70
N TYR A 14 3.91 -10.90 -3.49
CA TYR A 14 4.79 -10.83 -2.31
C TYR A 14 5.33 -12.20 -1.90
N LEU A 15 4.52 -13.25 -2.01
CA LEU A 15 4.97 -14.63 -1.80
C LEU A 15 6.07 -15.00 -2.81
N GLU A 16 5.92 -14.66 -4.10
CA GLU A 16 6.99 -14.86 -5.09
C GLU A 16 8.26 -14.08 -4.70
N LEU A 17 8.11 -12.83 -4.23
CA LEU A 17 9.27 -12.03 -3.81
C LEU A 17 10.04 -12.68 -2.65
N ILE A 18 9.33 -13.23 -1.66
CA ILE A 18 9.91 -13.97 -0.54
C ILE A 18 10.58 -15.24 -1.04
N ASP A 19 9.89 -16.05 -1.84
CA ASP A 19 10.38 -17.36 -2.25
C ASP A 19 11.57 -17.28 -3.19
N LYS A 20 11.52 -16.40 -4.17
CA LYS A 20 12.50 -16.29 -5.25
C LYS A 20 13.70 -15.43 -4.88
N TYR A 21 13.46 -14.30 -4.22
CA TYR A 21 14.51 -13.32 -3.92
C TYR A 21 14.92 -13.30 -2.45
N LYS A 22 14.28 -14.10 -1.59
CA LYS A 22 14.54 -14.16 -0.14
C LYS A 22 14.40 -12.81 0.53
N TRP A 23 13.48 -11.99 0.04
CA TRP A 23 13.17 -10.69 0.63
C TRP A 23 12.33 -10.87 1.89
N ASP A 24 12.64 -10.09 2.92
CA ASP A 24 11.92 -10.07 4.19
C ASP A 24 10.62 -9.25 4.03
N GLN A 25 9.59 -9.84 3.40
CA GLN A 25 8.33 -9.16 3.05
C GLN A 25 7.09 -9.78 3.68
N GLU A 26 7.23 -10.78 4.56
CA GLU A 26 6.12 -11.33 5.36
C GLU A 26 5.31 -10.22 6.06
N PRO A 27 5.94 -9.16 6.63
CA PRO A 27 5.19 -8.08 7.26
C PRO A 27 4.26 -7.31 6.32
N ILE A 28 4.60 -7.18 5.03
CA ILE A 28 3.67 -6.56 4.06
C ILE A 28 2.45 -7.45 3.84
N ILE A 29 2.61 -8.78 3.80
CA ILE A 29 1.47 -9.70 3.66
C ILE A 29 0.54 -9.57 4.88
N GLU A 30 1.10 -9.53 6.09
CA GLU A 30 0.31 -9.29 7.31
C GLU A 30 -0.43 -7.95 7.26
N LEU A 31 0.25 -6.91 6.77
CA LEU A 31 -0.35 -5.60 6.57
C LEU A 31 -1.52 -5.67 5.59
N ILE A 32 -1.35 -6.29 4.41
CA ILE A 32 -2.39 -6.43 3.40
C ILE A 32 -3.65 -7.06 4.02
N ASN A 33 -3.49 -8.19 4.74
CA ASN A 33 -4.59 -8.86 5.42
C ASN A 33 -5.31 -7.94 6.43
N LYS A 34 -4.55 -7.12 7.20
CA LYS A 34 -5.15 -6.12 8.08
C LYS A 34 -5.95 -5.09 7.30
N LEU A 35 -5.38 -4.50 6.24
CA LEU A 35 -6.05 -3.48 5.43
C LEU A 35 -7.35 -4.02 4.80
N GLU A 36 -7.38 -5.28 4.36
CA GLU A 36 -8.59 -5.96 3.90
C GLU A 36 -9.65 -6.05 4.99
N ASN A 37 -9.29 -6.46 6.21
CA ASN A 37 -10.20 -6.53 7.35
C ASN A 37 -10.79 -5.15 7.71
N TYR A 38 -10.02 -4.08 7.52
CA TYR A 38 -10.47 -2.69 7.69
C TYR A 38 -11.27 -2.14 6.50
N GLY A 39 -11.53 -2.96 5.49
CA GLY A 39 -12.37 -2.66 4.33
C GLY A 39 -11.70 -1.80 3.27
N LEU A 40 -10.38 -1.62 3.30
CA LEU A 40 -9.67 -0.80 2.30
C LEU A 40 -9.78 -1.41 0.91
N CYS A 41 -9.88 -2.73 0.80
CA CYS A 41 -10.05 -3.43 -0.47
C CYS A 41 -11.32 -3.03 -1.23
N LYS A 42 -12.33 -2.52 -0.53
CA LYS A 42 -13.57 -2.01 -1.16
C LYS A 42 -13.37 -0.65 -1.82
N THR A 43 -12.37 0.11 -1.36
CA THR A 43 -12.13 1.51 -1.73
C THR A 43 -10.95 1.62 -2.71
N PHE A 44 -9.85 0.95 -2.39
CA PHE A 44 -8.57 1.06 -3.10
C PHE A 44 -8.33 -0.10 -4.06
N TYR A 45 -7.75 0.23 -5.21
CA TYR A 45 -6.99 -0.70 -6.02
C TYR A 45 -5.54 -0.78 -5.50
N PRO A 46 -5.01 -1.99 -5.27
CA PRO A 46 -3.62 -2.19 -4.91
C PRO A 46 -2.76 -2.32 -6.19
N SER A 47 -1.46 -2.16 -6.06
CA SER A 47 -0.45 -2.61 -7.03
C SER A 47 0.88 -2.76 -6.34
N ASN A 48 1.70 -3.67 -6.84
CA ASN A 48 3.10 -3.75 -6.48
C ASN A 48 3.94 -2.79 -7.35
N SER A 49 4.87 -2.08 -6.74
CA SER A 49 5.97 -1.41 -7.44
C SER A 49 7.26 -1.74 -6.72
N HIS A 50 8.08 -2.61 -7.32
CA HIS A 50 9.25 -3.22 -6.68
C HIS A 50 8.84 -3.92 -5.36
N GLU A 51 9.31 -3.42 -4.22
CA GLU A 51 9.00 -3.90 -2.88
C GLU A 51 7.79 -3.19 -2.24
N SER A 52 7.24 -2.17 -2.90
CA SER A 52 6.23 -1.29 -2.28
C SER A 52 4.81 -1.65 -2.68
N LEU A 53 3.91 -1.61 -1.70
CA LEU A 53 2.47 -1.67 -1.89
C LEU A 53 1.98 -0.26 -2.20
N VAL A 54 1.30 -0.10 -3.33
CA VAL A 54 0.73 1.18 -3.74
C VAL A 54 -0.79 1.08 -3.73
N LEU A 55 -1.45 2.00 -3.03
CA LEU A 55 -2.89 2.08 -2.91
C LEU A 55 -3.40 3.34 -3.60
N SER A 56 -4.40 3.19 -4.48
CA SER A 56 -5.07 4.32 -5.16
C SER A 56 -6.54 4.02 -5.43
N MET A 57 -7.36 5.06 -5.62
CA MET A 57 -8.75 4.91 -6.07
C MET A 57 -8.87 4.44 -7.52
N PHE A 58 -7.77 4.51 -8.28
CA PHE A 58 -7.74 4.22 -9.70
C PHE A 58 -6.95 2.96 -9.98
N ASN A 59 -7.43 2.15 -10.94
CA ASN A 59 -6.76 0.92 -11.31
C ASN A 59 -5.68 1.15 -12.37
N ASN A 60 -5.88 2.09 -13.29
CA ASN A 60 -4.96 2.25 -14.41
C ASN A 60 -3.72 3.06 -14.03
N TYR A 61 -2.56 2.71 -14.59
CA TYR A 61 -1.27 3.31 -14.22
C TYR A 61 -1.25 4.84 -14.35
N LYS A 62 -1.79 5.38 -15.45
CA LYS A 62 -1.77 6.82 -15.72
C LYS A 62 -2.57 7.59 -14.67
N GLU A 63 -3.79 7.14 -14.38
CA GLU A 63 -4.63 7.73 -13.34
C GLU A 63 -3.97 7.64 -11.97
N ARG A 64 -3.37 6.49 -11.60
CA ARG A 64 -2.65 6.35 -10.32
C ARG A 64 -1.48 7.34 -10.21
N PHE A 65 -0.81 7.63 -11.31
CA PHE A 65 0.32 8.54 -11.33
C PHE A 65 -0.12 10.00 -11.17
N ASP A 66 -1.21 10.36 -11.84
CA ASP A 66 -1.76 11.72 -11.88
C ASP A 66 -2.63 12.06 -10.64
N ASN A 67 -3.01 11.07 -9.82
CA ASN A 67 -3.89 11.25 -8.67
C ASN A 67 -3.21 10.84 -7.34
N PRO A 68 -3.84 11.21 -6.20
CA PRO A 68 -3.40 10.78 -4.89
C PRO A 68 -3.25 9.27 -4.75
N ARG A 69 -2.16 8.90 -4.08
CA ARG A 69 -1.84 7.51 -3.75
C ARG A 69 -1.06 7.43 -2.44
N VAL A 70 -1.15 6.26 -1.83
CA VAL A 70 -0.33 5.89 -0.67
C VAL A 70 0.67 4.83 -1.13
N ILE A 71 1.93 5.01 -0.80
CA ILE A 71 3.01 4.05 -1.06
C ILE A 71 3.50 3.55 0.29
N ILE A 72 3.51 2.24 0.47
CA ILE A 72 3.91 1.58 1.71
C ILE A 72 5.06 0.64 1.41
N THR A 73 6.17 0.84 2.10
CA THR A 73 7.38 0.03 1.95
C THR A 73 7.78 -0.51 3.30
N TYR A 74 8.05 -1.81 3.41
CA TYR A 74 8.62 -2.37 4.62
C TYR A 74 10.14 -2.25 4.60
N VAL A 75 10.70 -1.65 5.66
CA VAL A 75 12.14 -1.44 5.83
C VAL A 75 12.67 -2.48 6.80
N SER A 76 13.12 -3.62 6.27
CA SER A 76 13.55 -4.80 7.05
C SER A 76 14.57 -4.48 8.15
N LEU A 77 15.59 -3.67 7.87
CA LEU A 77 16.62 -3.29 8.85
C LEU A 77 16.04 -2.54 10.07
N ALA A 78 15.00 -1.73 9.84
CA ALA A 78 14.33 -0.95 10.88
C ALA A 78 13.10 -1.65 11.46
N LYS A 79 12.67 -2.78 10.87
CA LYS A 79 11.44 -3.49 11.21
C LYS A 79 10.20 -2.59 11.27
N SER A 80 10.12 -1.64 10.33
CA SER A 80 9.08 -0.60 10.28
C SER A 80 8.53 -0.42 8.88
N PHE A 81 7.33 0.15 8.77
CA PHE A 81 6.78 0.58 7.49
C PHE A 81 7.11 2.05 7.24
N ASN A 82 7.64 2.35 6.06
CA ASN A 82 7.68 3.70 5.54
C ASN A 82 6.40 3.95 4.73
N ILE A 83 5.62 4.96 5.13
CA ILE A 83 4.36 5.31 4.48
C ILE A 83 4.51 6.70 3.85
N LYS A 84 4.26 6.77 2.54
CA LYS A 84 4.35 7.98 1.74
C LYS A 84 3.01 8.31 1.11
N PHE A 85 2.56 9.54 1.34
CA PHE A 85 1.36 10.11 0.76
C PHE A 85 1.77 11.02 -0.38
N ARG A 86 1.27 10.74 -1.59
CA ARG A 86 1.50 11.57 -2.77
C ARG A 86 0.19 12.10 -3.30
N ASP A 87 0.21 13.33 -3.81
CA ASP A 87 -0.95 14.01 -4.42
C ASP A 87 -1.03 13.81 -5.95
N GLY A 88 -0.01 13.20 -6.56
CA GLY A 88 0.07 13.00 -8.00
C GLY A 88 1.51 12.82 -8.49
N GLN A 89 1.88 13.54 -9.55
CA GLN A 89 3.07 13.25 -10.34
C GLN A 89 4.39 13.32 -9.57
N SER A 90 4.49 14.00 -8.42
CA SER A 90 5.78 14.08 -7.72
C SER A 90 5.74 14.52 -6.26
N THR A 91 4.71 15.23 -5.79
CA THR A 91 4.76 15.82 -4.45
C THR A 91 4.54 14.75 -3.40
N ILE A 92 5.57 14.50 -2.59
CA ILE A 92 5.40 13.79 -1.32
C ILE A 92 4.87 14.81 -0.33
N VAL A 93 3.66 14.57 0.17
CA VAL A 93 3.00 15.47 1.12
C VAL A 93 3.27 15.00 2.55
N TYR A 94 3.34 13.68 2.77
CA TYR A 94 3.74 13.10 4.04
C TYR A 94 4.68 11.92 3.80
N ASP A 95 5.71 11.80 4.63
CA ASP A 95 6.67 10.71 4.65
C ASP A 95 7.04 10.43 6.12
N TYR A 96 6.68 9.26 6.62
CA TYR A 96 7.01 8.87 7.99
C TYR A 96 7.15 7.37 8.11
N ASN A 97 7.84 6.96 9.18
CA ASN A 97 7.95 5.57 9.57
C ASN A 97 6.92 5.26 10.65
N CYS A 98 6.26 4.12 10.51
CA CYS A 98 5.27 3.61 11.43
C CYS A 98 5.71 2.22 11.87
N GLU A 99 5.67 1.97 13.18
CA GLU A 99 5.82 0.61 13.69
C GLU A 99 4.62 -0.24 13.30
N SER A 100 4.83 -1.54 13.12
CA SER A 100 3.81 -2.48 12.60
C SER A 100 2.52 -2.53 13.43
N HIS A 101 2.60 -2.19 14.71
CA HIS A 101 1.47 -2.18 15.63
C HIS A 101 0.63 -0.89 15.59
N LEU A 102 1.15 0.19 15.01
CA LEU A 102 0.48 1.50 14.96
C LEU A 102 -0.36 1.70 13.69
N ILE A 103 -0.40 0.69 12.82
CA ILE A 103 -1.00 0.81 11.48
C ILE A 103 -2.50 1.16 11.52
N GLU A 104 -3.23 0.76 12.57
CA GLU A 104 -4.66 1.04 12.69
C GLU A 104 -4.96 2.54 12.73
N ASN A 105 -4.14 3.33 13.43
CA ASN A 105 -4.25 4.79 13.47
C ASN A 105 -3.90 5.44 12.12
N GLU A 106 -3.14 4.72 11.28
CA GLU A 106 -2.72 5.20 9.96
C GLU A 106 -3.73 4.86 8.87
N ILE A 107 -4.56 3.83 9.08
CA ILE A 107 -5.60 3.39 8.16
C ILE A 107 -6.62 4.50 7.87
N ASP A 108 -7.07 5.22 8.89
CA ASP A 108 -8.02 6.33 8.71
C ASP A 108 -7.39 7.49 7.95
N LYS A 109 -6.09 7.76 8.16
CA LYS A 109 -5.36 8.76 7.35
C LYS A 109 -5.28 8.34 5.90
N MET A 110 -5.02 7.06 5.62
CA MET A 110 -5.04 6.52 4.25
C MET A 110 -6.41 6.72 3.59
N LYS A 111 -7.50 6.34 4.27
CA LYS A 111 -8.87 6.52 3.78
C LYS A 111 -9.17 7.99 3.46
N ASN A 112 -8.88 8.88 4.40
CA ASN A 112 -9.13 10.32 4.23
C ASN A 112 -8.28 10.93 3.10
N TRP A 113 -7.03 10.49 2.95
CA TRP A 113 -6.12 11.03 1.95
C TRP A 113 -6.64 10.96 0.53
N VAL A 114 -7.15 9.79 0.13
CA VAL A 114 -7.69 9.61 -1.23
C VAL A 114 -9.15 10.02 -1.37
N SER A 115 -9.86 10.17 -0.25
CA SER A 115 -11.27 10.56 -0.24
C SER A 115 -11.46 12.09 -0.28
N ASN A 116 -10.43 12.86 0.10
CA ASN A 116 -10.42 14.33 0.05
C ASN A 116 -10.08 14.89 -1.35
N ILE A 117 -10.30 14.13 -2.41
CA ILE A 117 -10.28 14.64 -3.79
C ILE A 117 -11.69 15.16 -4.07
N ASP A 118 -11.95 16.40 -3.63
CA ASP A 118 -13.03 17.25 -4.15
C ASP A 118 -12.63 17.83 -5.52
#